data_AF-A0A967D2M5-F1
#
_entry.id   AF-A0A967D2M5-F1
#
_cell.length_a   1.000
_cell.length_b   1.000
_cell.length_c   1.000
_cell.angle_alpha   90.00
_cell.angle_beta   90.00
_cell.angle_gamma   90.00
#
_symmetry.space_group_name_H-M   'P 1'
#
loop_
_entity.id
_entity.type
_entity.pdbx_description
1 polymer ?
#
loop_
_entity_poly.entity_id
_entity_poly.type
_entity_poly.pdbx_seq_one_letter_code
_entity_poly.pdbx_strand_id
1 'polypeptide(L)'
;MLLARLGLLLTVTTVLAEQPAAVELIVTPAAGPSLRGQLLALDADGVTISADGVERQLALQEVRRLAVLPPPTATGSTLVGLVDGSRLAVDDIEVSAEQTTARLSSGPLPLPPGRLHWIAWPAADKTAPTAAQPPAWLGELPADPEGDIVVIRRDESWQFIACAITAVTTDEVIVLLEDERIPVSRSKLAGLCWLRGTVTPGSEPEPAAGEILLELAGSSLRCRGVSWSAADESWQVQLTKDPDSQTVMPAGVVAGIDYAFGRRIDL
;
A
#
# COMPACT_ATOMS: atom_id res chain seq x y z
N MET A 1 -63.38 2.72 -42.38
CA MET A 1 -62.14 1.95 -42.17
C MET A 1 -61.08 2.46 -43.12
N LEU A 2 -60.11 3.25 -42.62
CA LEU A 2 -58.78 3.34 -43.23
C LEU A 2 -57.80 3.83 -42.17
N LEU A 3 -56.69 3.09 -42.03
CA LEU A 3 -55.76 3.09 -40.89
C LEU A 3 -54.89 4.35 -40.79
N ALA A 4 -54.64 4.77 -39.55
CA ALA A 4 -53.60 5.72 -39.17
C ALA A 4 -52.20 5.08 -39.26
N ARG A 5 -51.25 5.77 -39.88
CA ARG A 5 -49.81 5.44 -39.84
C ARG A 5 -49.19 6.10 -38.60
N LEU A 6 -48.67 5.28 -37.69
CA LEU A 6 -47.81 5.74 -36.59
C LEU A 6 -46.37 5.32 -36.92
N GLY A 7 -45.50 6.28 -37.23
CA GLY A 7 -44.07 6.06 -37.40
C GLY A 7 -43.38 6.24 -36.05
N LEU A 8 -42.80 5.16 -35.52
CA LEU A 8 -41.98 5.18 -34.31
C LEU A 8 -40.53 5.50 -34.71
N LEU A 9 -40.02 6.66 -34.31
CA LEU A 9 -38.60 7.00 -34.37
C LEU A 9 -37.90 6.44 -33.14
N LEU A 10 -37.03 5.44 -33.33
CA LEU A 10 -36.05 5.03 -32.32
C LEU A 10 -34.85 5.99 -32.36
N THR A 11 -34.67 6.77 -31.30
CA THR A 11 -33.40 7.45 -31.03
C THR A 11 -32.45 6.44 -30.39
N VAL A 12 -31.39 6.07 -31.11
CA VAL A 12 -30.25 5.32 -30.57
C VAL A 12 -29.38 6.31 -29.81
N THR A 13 -29.38 6.22 -28.48
CA THR A 13 -28.44 6.96 -27.63
C THR A 13 -27.11 6.20 -27.64
N THR A 14 -26.14 6.66 -28.43
CA THR A 14 -24.76 6.18 -28.32
C THR A 14 -24.18 6.67 -27.00
N VAL A 15 -24.04 5.76 -26.04
CA VAL A 15 -23.17 5.96 -24.88
C VAL A 15 -21.73 5.93 -25.41
N LEU A 16 -21.07 7.09 -25.43
CA LEU A 16 -19.62 7.15 -25.55
C LEU A 16 -19.07 6.52 -24.27
N ALA A 17 -18.56 5.29 -24.36
CA ALA A 17 -17.74 4.72 -23.31
C ALA A 17 -16.53 5.64 -23.15
N GLU A 18 -16.41 6.28 -21.99
CA GLU A 18 -15.24 7.04 -21.62
C GLU A 18 -14.06 6.04 -21.65
N GLN A 19 -13.10 6.32 -22.54
CA GLN A 19 -11.98 5.43 -22.76
C GLN A 19 -11.12 5.49 -21.50
N PRO A 20 -10.85 4.35 -20.83
CA PRO A 20 -10.18 4.39 -19.53
C PRO A 20 -8.82 5.07 -19.67
N ALA A 21 -8.48 5.88 -18.67
CA ALA A 21 -7.21 6.57 -18.58
C ALA A 21 -6.08 5.58 -18.84
N ALA A 22 -5.35 5.80 -19.93
CA ALA A 22 -4.32 4.89 -20.38
C ALA A 22 -3.14 4.92 -19.40
N VAL A 23 -2.94 3.82 -18.66
CA VAL A 23 -1.75 3.64 -17.84
C VAL A 23 -0.59 3.27 -18.75
N GLU A 24 0.39 4.16 -18.88
CA GLU A 24 1.62 3.85 -19.60
C GLU A 24 2.60 3.14 -18.66
N LEU A 25 3.32 2.13 -19.15
CA LEU A 25 4.33 1.44 -18.37
C LEU A 25 5.55 0.99 -19.19
N ILE A 26 6.63 0.72 -18.47
CA ILE A 26 7.81 0.01 -18.95
C ILE A 26 7.78 -1.40 -18.36
N VAL A 27 7.73 -2.42 -19.22
CA VAL A 27 7.93 -3.82 -18.87
C VAL A 27 9.41 -4.14 -19.00
N THR A 28 10.01 -4.62 -17.93
CA THR A 28 11.35 -5.21 -17.94
C THR A 28 11.21 -6.72 -17.88
N PRO A 29 11.48 -7.45 -18.99
CA PRO A 29 11.46 -8.90 -18.99
C PRO A 29 12.62 -9.51 -18.21
N ALA A 30 12.56 -10.83 -17.98
CA ALA A 30 13.64 -11.62 -17.41
C ALA A 30 14.83 -11.75 -18.36
N ALA A 31 14.59 -11.69 -19.67
CA ALA A 31 15.61 -11.68 -20.71
C ALA A 31 15.18 -10.78 -21.87
N GLY A 32 16.13 -10.04 -22.45
CA GLY A 32 15.89 -9.14 -23.57
C GLY A 32 15.65 -7.68 -23.18
N PRO A 33 15.32 -6.82 -24.16
CA PRO A 33 15.14 -5.38 -23.94
C PRO A 33 13.81 -5.08 -23.23
N SER A 34 13.78 -3.96 -22.50
CA SER A 34 12.52 -3.43 -21.95
C SER A 34 11.55 -2.99 -23.05
N LEU A 35 10.26 -3.16 -22.79
CA LEU A 35 9.18 -2.75 -23.66
C LEU A 35 8.43 -1.58 -23.01
N ARG A 36 8.00 -0.61 -23.81
CA ARG A 36 7.18 0.52 -23.37
C ARG A 36 5.84 0.47 -24.08
N GLY A 37 4.75 0.70 -23.36
CA GLY A 37 3.43 0.69 -23.95
C GLY A 37 2.32 1.02 -22.96
N GLN A 38 1.10 1.13 -23.48
CA GLN A 38 -0.11 1.30 -22.68
C GLN A 38 -0.55 -0.05 -22.12
N LEU A 39 -0.82 -0.12 -20.83
CA LEU A 39 -1.40 -1.29 -20.17
C LEU A 39 -2.81 -1.53 -20.71
N LEU A 40 -3.05 -2.73 -21.22
CA LEU A 40 -4.37 -3.19 -21.63
C LEU A 40 -4.95 -4.17 -20.60
N ALA A 41 -4.12 -5.10 -20.10
CA ALA A 41 -4.51 -6.07 -19.10
C ALA A 41 -3.31 -6.50 -18.24
N LEU A 42 -3.58 -6.81 -16.98
CA LEU A 42 -2.66 -7.52 -16.09
C LEU A 42 -3.49 -8.46 -15.22
N ASP A 43 -3.14 -9.74 -15.24
CA ASP A 43 -3.75 -10.78 -14.41
C ASP A 43 -2.69 -11.81 -13.97
N ALA A 44 -3.14 -12.95 -13.46
CA ALA A 44 -2.26 -14.02 -12.99
C ALA A 44 -1.47 -14.69 -14.11
N ASP A 45 -1.93 -14.61 -15.36
CA ASP A 45 -1.30 -15.26 -16.51
C ASP A 45 -0.24 -14.36 -17.14
N GLY A 46 -0.48 -13.05 -17.22
CA GLY A 46 0.48 -12.14 -17.82
C GLY A 46 0.10 -10.67 -17.87
N VAL A 47 0.96 -9.93 -18.57
CA VAL A 47 0.75 -8.51 -18.87
C VAL A 47 0.56 -8.34 -20.37
N THR A 48 -0.46 -7.58 -20.75
CA THR A 48 -0.73 -7.20 -22.14
C THR A 48 -0.58 -5.70 -22.28
N ILE A 49 0.26 -5.27 -23.22
CA ILE A 49 0.50 -3.87 -23.54
C ILE A 49 0.23 -3.56 -25.01
N SER A 50 -0.14 -2.32 -25.32
CA SER A 50 -0.08 -1.75 -26.66
C SER A 50 1.23 -0.98 -26.83
N ALA A 51 2.15 -1.52 -27.64
CA ALA A 51 3.42 -0.88 -27.98
C ALA A 51 3.38 -0.48 -29.47
N ASP A 52 3.47 0.82 -29.75
CA ASP A 52 3.35 1.38 -31.11
C ASP A 52 2.07 0.94 -31.85
N GLY A 53 0.97 0.79 -31.11
CA GLY A 53 -0.33 0.32 -31.63
C GLY A 53 -0.42 -1.19 -31.87
N VAL A 54 0.63 -1.94 -31.53
CA VAL A 54 0.66 -3.40 -31.62
C VAL A 54 0.51 -4.01 -30.23
N GLU A 55 -0.49 -4.87 -30.08
CA GLU A 55 -0.68 -5.63 -28.85
C GLU A 55 0.44 -6.65 -28.65
N ARG A 56 1.01 -6.68 -27.44
CA ARG A 56 2.03 -7.63 -27.02
C ARG A 56 1.67 -8.18 -25.66
N GLN A 57 1.63 -9.50 -25.57
CA GLN A 57 1.42 -10.22 -24.31
C GLN A 57 2.74 -10.86 -23.86
N LEU A 58 3.04 -10.75 -22.57
CA LEU A 58 4.15 -11.44 -21.92
C LEU A 58 3.60 -12.27 -20.77
N ALA A 59 4.05 -13.53 -20.66
CA ALA A 59 3.71 -14.36 -19.52
C ALA A 59 4.30 -13.78 -18.23
N LEU A 60 3.57 -13.85 -17.11
CA LEU A 60 3.98 -13.19 -15.87
C LEU A 60 5.34 -13.69 -15.35
N GLN A 61 5.64 -14.97 -15.58
CA GLN A 61 6.94 -15.59 -15.27
C GLN A 61 8.12 -14.96 -16.03
N GLU A 62 7.87 -14.38 -17.21
CA GLU A 62 8.88 -13.70 -18.02
C GLU A 62 9.02 -12.23 -17.64
N VAL A 63 8.11 -11.67 -16.84
CA VAL A 63 8.19 -10.29 -16.35
C VAL A 63 9.04 -10.25 -15.09
N ARG A 64 10.06 -9.39 -15.06
CA ARG A 64 10.80 -9.06 -13.83
C ARG A 64 10.17 -7.87 -13.12
N ARG A 65 9.90 -6.79 -13.87
CA ARG A 65 9.43 -5.53 -13.29
C ARG A 65 8.50 -4.80 -14.24
N LEU A 66 7.50 -4.13 -13.67
CA LEU A 66 6.67 -3.12 -14.32
C LEU A 66 6.97 -1.77 -13.66
N ALA A 67 7.15 -0.72 -14.45
CA ALA A 67 7.28 0.66 -13.97
C ALA A 67 6.22 1.53 -14.61
N VAL A 68 5.38 2.18 -13.79
CA VAL A 68 4.29 3.05 -14.25
C VAL A 68 4.84 4.43 -14.62
N LEU A 69 4.33 5.01 -15.71
CA LEU A 69 4.72 6.31 -16.21
C LEU A 69 3.53 7.29 -16.29
N PRO A 70 3.69 8.54 -15.81
CA PRO A 70 4.79 9.00 -14.96
C PRO A 70 4.73 8.32 -13.57
N PRO A 71 5.87 8.19 -12.87
CA PRO A 71 5.83 7.67 -11.51
C PRO A 71 5.07 8.65 -10.60
N PRO A 72 4.31 8.14 -9.62
CA PRO A 72 3.61 8.97 -8.65
C PRO A 72 4.59 9.70 -7.73
N THR A 73 4.23 10.91 -7.32
CA THR A 73 5.11 11.81 -6.54
C THR A 73 4.55 12.20 -5.18
N ALA A 74 3.25 12.01 -4.95
CA ALA A 74 2.61 12.35 -3.68
C ALA A 74 3.01 11.35 -2.60
N THR A 75 3.55 11.84 -1.48
CA THR A 75 3.96 11.01 -0.35
C THR A 75 3.35 11.54 0.93
N GLY A 76 2.88 10.62 1.77
CA GLY A 76 2.41 10.93 3.10
C GLY A 76 3.57 11.27 4.04
N SER A 77 3.25 11.98 5.13
CA SER A 77 4.24 12.36 6.13
C SER A 77 4.36 11.37 7.29
N THR A 78 3.31 10.57 7.52
CA THR A 78 3.30 9.51 8.53
C THR A 78 3.83 8.23 7.90
N LEU A 79 4.79 7.57 8.54
CA LEU A 79 5.28 6.27 8.07
C LEU A 79 4.70 5.15 8.91
N VAL A 80 4.18 4.15 8.24
CA VAL A 80 3.54 2.98 8.84
C VAL A 80 4.31 1.73 8.44
N GLY A 81 4.63 0.87 9.39
CA GLY A 81 5.22 -0.44 9.12
C GLY A 81 4.25 -1.58 9.40
N LEU A 82 4.25 -2.57 8.52
CA LEU A 82 3.48 -3.80 8.69
C LEU A 82 4.37 -4.97 9.16
N VAL A 83 3.74 -5.99 9.73
CA VAL A 83 4.41 -7.20 10.26
C VAL A 83 5.13 -8.03 9.18
N ASP A 84 4.84 -7.82 7.90
CA ASP A 84 5.52 -8.47 6.78
C ASP A 84 6.73 -7.68 6.25
N GLY A 85 7.03 -6.52 6.85
CA GLY A 85 8.11 -5.63 6.40
C GLY A 85 7.68 -4.58 5.37
N SER A 86 6.41 -4.53 4.99
CA SER A 86 5.88 -3.43 4.17
C SER A 86 5.97 -2.10 4.91
N ARG A 87 6.22 -1.01 4.19
CA ARG A 87 6.30 0.35 4.72
C ARG A 87 5.46 1.30 3.88
N LEU A 88 4.50 1.98 4.50
CA LEU A 88 3.56 2.88 3.84
C LEU A 88 3.73 4.31 4.32
N ALA A 89 4.04 5.23 3.42
CA ALA A 89 3.98 6.67 3.65
C ALA A 89 2.54 7.14 3.43
N VAL A 90 1.85 7.50 4.51
CA VAL A 90 0.43 7.83 4.56
C VAL A 90 0.22 9.25 5.07
N ASP A 91 -0.84 9.90 4.60
CA ASP A 91 -1.22 11.22 5.11
C ASP A 91 -1.68 11.10 6.56
N ASP A 92 -2.46 10.06 6.84
CA ASP A 92 -2.94 9.75 8.18
C ASP A 92 -3.26 8.26 8.38
N ILE A 93 -3.50 7.86 9.61
CA ILE A 93 -3.92 6.50 9.97
C ILE A 93 -4.89 6.50 11.14
N GLU A 94 -5.96 5.72 11.00
CA GLU A 94 -6.95 5.47 12.04
C GLU A 94 -6.97 3.99 12.40
N VAL A 95 -7.05 3.70 13.70
CA VAL A 95 -7.07 2.34 14.25
C VAL A 95 -8.20 2.24 15.26
N SER A 96 -9.03 1.22 15.11
CA SER A 96 -10.05 0.81 16.08
C SER A 96 -9.94 -0.70 16.34
N ALA A 97 -10.82 -1.21 17.21
CA ALA A 97 -10.91 -2.65 17.44
C ALA A 97 -11.34 -3.44 16.20
N GLU A 98 -12.08 -2.81 15.28
CA GLU A 98 -12.70 -3.46 14.12
C GLU A 98 -11.90 -3.23 12.83
N GLN A 99 -11.23 -2.08 12.71
CA GLN A 99 -10.65 -1.66 11.44
C GLN A 99 -9.34 -0.88 11.64
N THR A 100 -8.43 -1.05 10.68
CA THR A 100 -7.29 -0.16 10.48
C THR A 100 -7.41 0.45 9.08
N THR A 101 -7.33 1.77 8.98
CA THR A 101 -7.42 2.49 7.71
C THR A 101 -6.28 3.49 7.59
N ALA A 102 -5.42 3.28 6.60
CA ALA A 102 -4.46 4.27 6.16
C ALA A 102 -5.13 5.26 5.20
N ARG A 103 -4.82 6.55 5.29
CA ARG A 103 -5.24 7.56 4.32
C ARG A 103 -4.06 7.88 3.41
N LEU A 104 -4.18 7.57 2.14
CA LEU A 104 -3.27 8.01 1.09
C LEU A 104 -3.84 9.27 0.42
N SER A 105 -2.99 10.00 -0.31
CA SER A 105 -3.42 11.19 -1.05
C SER A 105 -4.49 10.89 -2.11
N SER A 106 -4.57 9.63 -2.53
CA SER A 106 -5.52 9.11 -3.51
C SER A 106 -6.80 8.52 -2.89
N GLY A 107 -6.86 8.36 -1.57
CA GLY A 107 -7.99 7.76 -0.88
C GLY A 107 -7.63 6.84 0.28
N PRO A 108 -8.65 6.29 0.97
CA PRO A 108 -8.45 5.36 2.07
C PRO A 108 -7.96 3.99 1.57
N LEU A 109 -7.03 3.40 2.30
CA LEU A 109 -6.52 2.05 2.13
C LEU A 109 -6.83 1.24 3.41
N PRO A 110 -7.84 0.35 3.38
CA PRO A 110 -8.09 -0.58 4.46
C PRO A 110 -6.90 -1.52 4.64
N LEU A 111 -6.45 -1.70 5.87
CA LEU A 111 -5.41 -2.66 6.22
C LEU A 111 -6.05 -3.79 7.04
N PRO A 112 -5.73 -5.07 6.75
CA PRO A 112 -6.29 -6.16 7.53
C PRO A 112 -5.91 -6.05 9.01
N PRO A 113 -6.82 -6.44 9.92
CA PRO A 113 -6.57 -6.40 11.35
C PRO A 113 -5.27 -7.12 11.74
N GLY A 114 -4.52 -6.54 12.68
CA GLY A 114 -3.30 -7.15 13.20
C GLY A 114 -2.08 -7.10 12.28
N ARG A 115 -2.16 -6.48 11.08
CA ARG A 115 -0.99 -6.28 10.21
C ARG A 115 -0.16 -5.06 10.59
N LEU A 116 -0.77 -4.07 11.22
CA LEU A 116 -0.11 -2.86 11.67
C LEU A 116 0.89 -3.19 12.79
N HIS A 117 2.14 -2.82 12.61
CA HIS A 117 3.22 -3.11 13.55
C HIS A 117 3.72 -1.86 14.26
N TRP A 118 3.88 -0.75 13.52
CA TRP A 118 4.29 0.52 14.08
C TRP A 118 3.80 1.71 13.25
N ILE A 119 3.69 2.86 13.90
CA ILE A 119 3.42 4.16 13.28
C ILE A 119 4.53 5.11 13.72
N ALA A 120 5.00 5.93 12.80
CA ALA A 120 5.96 6.99 13.04
C ALA A 120 5.44 8.31 12.49
N TRP A 121 5.31 9.31 13.34
CA TRP A 121 4.90 10.65 12.94
C TRP A 121 6.12 11.53 12.65
N PRO A 122 5.95 12.57 11.82
CA PRO A 122 7.00 13.56 11.59
C PRO A 122 7.53 14.15 12.89
N ALA A 123 8.83 14.39 12.92
CA ALA A 123 9.46 15.19 13.95
C ALA A 123 8.91 16.64 13.95
N ALA A 124 9.06 17.37 15.06
CA ALA A 124 8.59 18.76 15.17
C ALA A 124 9.30 19.73 14.22
N ASP A 125 10.53 19.38 13.79
CA ASP A 125 11.27 20.04 12.71
C ASP A 125 10.76 19.67 11.30
N LYS A 126 9.69 18.87 11.24
CA LYS A 126 9.00 18.35 10.05
C LYS A 126 9.84 17.40 9.19
N THR A 127 10.94 16.86 9.71
CA THR A 127 11.61 15.74 9.04
C THR A 127 10.68 14.53 9.12
N ALA A 128 10.08 14.16 7.99
CA ALA A 128 9.22 12.98 7.89
C ALA A 128 10.09 11.71 7.81
N PRO A 129 9.75 10.65 8.56
CA PRO A 129 10.36 9.34 8.35
C PRO A 129 10.05 8.83 6.94
N THR A 130 10.96 8.08 6.35
CA THR A 130 10.77 7.53 4.99
C THR A 130 10.99 6.02 4.99
N ALA A 131 10.49 5.33 3.97
CA ALA A 131 10.74 3.90 3.83
C ALA A 131 12.24 3.56 3.80
N ALA A 132 13.09 4.44 3.24
CA ALA A 132 14.55 4.26 3.20
C ALA A 132 15.24 4.62 4.51
N GLN A 133 14.64 5.52 5.30
CA GLN A 133 15.16 5.97 6.58
C GLN A 133 14.05 5.88 7.63
N PRO A 134 13.81 4.68 8.18
CA PRO A 134 12.84 4.49 9.25
C PRO A 134 13.27 5.26 10.51
N PRO A 135 12.36 5.52 11.45
CA PRO A 135 12.70 6.30 12.64
C PRO A 135 13.72 5.56 13.53
N ALA A 136 14.70 6.31 14.04
CA ALA A 136 15.79 5.75 14.86
C ALA A 136 15.30 5.04 16.14
N TRP A 137 14.18 5.49 16.72
CA TRP A 137 13.62 4.90 17.95
C TRP A 137 13.23 3.42 17.80
N LEU A 138 13.02 2.91 16.58
CA LEU A 138 12.75 1.48 16.37
C LEU A 138 13.92 0.60 16.85
N GLY A 139 15.16 1.08 16.71
CA GLY A 139 16.35 0.37 17.17
C GLY A 139 16.59 0.44 18.68
N GLU A 140 15.80 1.24 19.39
CA GLU A 140 15.92 1.48 20.84
C GLU A 140 14.73 0.95 21.63
N LEU A 141 13.82 0.24 20.95
CA LEU A 141 12.70 -0.42 21.60
C LEU A 141 13.20 -1.40 22.67
N PRO A 142 12.52 -1.50 23.82
CA PRO A 142 12.81 -2.52 24.82
C PRO A 142 12.75 -3.92 24.19
N ALA A 143 13.68 -4.80 24.58
CA ALA A 143 13.79 -6.15 24.01
C ALA A 143 12.56 -7.03 24.34
N ASP A 144 12.06 -6.93 25.57
CA ASP A 144 10.95 -7.73 26.09
C ASP A 144 9.87 -6.81 26.71
N PRO A 145 9.11 -6.07 25.88
CA PRO A 145 8.09 -5.18 26.40
C PRO A 145 6.88 -5.97 26.92
N GLU A 146 6.30 -5.51 28.03
CA GLU A 146 5.12 -6.15 28.66
C GLU A 146 3.80 -5.86 27.92
N GLY A 147 3.83 -5.02 26.90
CA GLY A 147 2.66 -4.62 26.11
C GLY A 147 3.04 -3.85 24.85
N ASP A 148 2.05 -3.17 24.25
CA ASP A 148 2.31 -2.22 23.19
C ASP A 148 3.13 -1.03 23.72
N ILE A 149 3.83 -0.34 22.85
CA ILE A 149 4.73 0.75 23.20
C ILE A 149 4.24 2.06 22.59
N VAL A 150 4.02 3.05 23.45
CA VAL A 150 3.92 4.46 23.06
C VAL A 150 5.30 5.08 23.15
N VAL A 151 5.72 5.74 22.06
CA VAL A 151 6.99 6.45 21.98
C VAL A 151 6.74 7.93 22.10
N ILE A 152 7.24 8.54 23.17
CA ILE A 152 7.17 9.97 23.41
C ILE A 152 8.52 10.59 23.07
N ARG A 153 8.50 11.69 22.33
CA ARG A 153 9.71 12.48 22.10
C ARG A 153 10.03 13.32 23.33
N ARG A 154 11.28 13.22 23.80
CA ARG A 154 11.93 14.18 24.70
C ARG A 154 13.08 14.82 23.94
N ASP A 155 13.50 16.02 24.31
CA ASP A 155 14.43 16.88 23.56
C ASP A 155 15.44 16.12 22.68
N GLU A 156 16.35 15.36 23.29
CA GLU A 156 17.37 14.53 22.61
C GLU A 156 17.20 13.02 22.84
N SER A 157 16.06 12.56 23.37
CA SER A 157 15.86 11.13 23.68
C SER A 157 14.41 10.67 23.49
N TRP A 158 14.20 9.37 23.48
CA TRP A 158 12.86 8.77 23.44
C TRP A 158 12.50 8.21 24.80
N GLN A 159 11.23 8.36 25.16
CA GLN A 159 10.63 7.68 26.30
C GLN A 159 9.66 6.62 25.77
N PHE A 160 9.83 5.38 26.22
CA PHE A 160 9.00 4.24 25.87
C PHE A 160 8.06 3.91 27.02
N ILE A 161 6.76 3.85 26.75
CA ILE A 161 5.74 3.53 27.75
C ILE A 161 5.00 2.27 27.31
N ALA A 162 5.10 1.21 28.10
CA ALA A 162 4.32 -0.01 27.91
C ALA A 162 2.86 0.21 28.33
N CYS A 163 1.92 -0.10 27.45
CA CYS A 163 0.48 0.02 27.66
C CYS A 163 -0.26 -0.82 26.61
N ALA A 164 -1.59 -0.84 26.64
CA ALA A 164 -2.37 -1.40 25.52
C ALA A 164 -2.91 -0.27 24.64
N ILE A 165 -2.63 -0.30 23.35
CA ILE A 165 -3.15 0.70 22.40
C ILE A 165 -4.54 0.23 21.92
N THR A 166 -5.58 0.99 22.24
CA THR A 166 -6.97 0.61 21.95
C THR A 166 -7.57 1.35 20.75
N ALA A 167 -7.09 2.55 20.46
CA ALA A 167 -7.50 3.30 19.28
C ALA A 167 -6.46 4.36 18.87
N VAL A 168 -6.46 4.72 17.59
CA VAL A 168 -5.72 5.85 17.02
C VAL A 168 -6.71 6.66 16.19
N THR A 169 -6.83 7.95 16.49
CA THR A 169 -7.65 8.91 15.75
C THR A 169 -6.75 9.95 15.06
N THR A 170 -7.36 10.91 14.37
CA THR A 170 -6.67 12.06 13.76
C THR A 170 -5.84 12.87 14.77
N ASP A 171 -6.32 12.98 16.02
CA ASP A 171 -5.75 13.90 17.01
C ASP A 171 -5.12 13.19 18.21
N GLU A 172 -5.58 11.98 18.52
CA GLU A 172 -5.27 11.29 19.78
C GLU A 172 -5.01 9.80 19.59
N VAL A 173 -4.26 9.24 20.53
CA VAL A 173 -4.11 7.81 20.75
C VAL A 173 -4.74 7.47 22.08
N ILE A 174 -5.65 6.49 22.09
CA ILE A 174 -6.29 6.02 23.31
C ILE A 174 -5.57 4.78 23.80
N VAL A 175 -4.95 4.88 24.97
CA VAL A 175 -4.26 3.77 25.62
C VAL A 175 -5.01 3.31 26.86
N LEU A 176 -4.81 2.05 27.23
CA LEU A 176 -5.23 1.49 28.51
C LEU A 176 -3.98 1.26 29.36
N LEU A 177 -3.95 1.87 30.55
CA LEU A 177 -2.91 1.70 31.55
C LEU A 177 -3.60 1.48 32.89
N GLU A 178 -3.31 0.35 33.56
CA GLU A 178 -3.94 0.01 34.86
C GLU A 178 -5.48 0.12 34.84
N ASP A 179 -6.12 -0.39 33.78
CA ASP A 179 -7.56 -0.33 33.52
C ASP A 179 -8.15 1.08 33.32
N GLU A 180 -7.32 2.13 33.30
CA GLU A 180 -7.73 3.49 32.96
C GLU A 180 -7.50 3.78 31.47
N ARG A 181 -8.53 4.34 30.81
CA ARG A 181 -8.43 4.78 29.40
C ARG A 181 -7.91 6.21 29.36
N ILE A 182 -6.70 6.37 28.83
CA ILE A 182 -6.00 7.65 28.80
C ILE A 182 -5.89 8.12 27.34
N PRO A 183 -6.50 9.26 26.97
CA PRO A 183 -6.25 9.90 25.68
C PRO A 183 -4.91 10.64 25.69
N VAL A 184 -4.08 10.39 24.68
CA VAL A 184 -2.78 11.03 24.51
C VAL A 184 -2.74 11.75 23.17
N SER A 185 -2.48 13.07 23.19
CA SER A 185 -2.35 13.85 21.95
C SER A 185 -1.20 13.35 21.08
N ARG A 186 -1.48 13.10 19.80
CA ARG A 186 -0.48 12.68 18.79
C ARG A 186 0.68 13.66 18.66
N SER A 187 0.43 14.95 18.88
CA SER A 187 1.47 15.99 18.86
C SER A 187 2.61 15.75 19.85
N LYS A 188 2.40 14.93 20.90
CA LYS A 188 3.42 14.58 21.90
C LYS A 188 4.15 13.27 21.56
N LEU A 189 3.70 12.53 20.56
CA LEU A 189 4.18 11.19 20.24
C LEU A 189 5.17 11.25 19.08
N ALA A 190 6.25 10.47 19.20
CA ALA A 190 7.13 10.16 18.08
C ALA A 190 6.59 8.98 17.26
N GLY A 191 5.89 8.05 17.92
CA GLY A 191 5.40 6.84 17.28
C GLY A 191 4.68 5.89 18.23
N LEU A 192 4.22 4.80 17.65
CA LEU A 192 3.59 3.67 18.32
C LEU A 192 4.22 2.38 17.80
N CYS A 193 4.27 1.36 18.64
CA CYS A 193 4.62 0.01 18.25
C CYS A 193 3.68 -0.98 18.94
N TRP A 194 3.03 -1.85 18.17
CA TRP A 194 2.25 -2.94 18.72
C TRP A 194 3.12 -4.15 18.98
N LEU A 195 2.86 -4.85 20.07
CA LEU A 195 3.49 -6.13 20.36
C LEU A 195 2.86 -7.22 19.48
N ARG A 196 3.46 -7.48 18.31
CA ARG A 196 2.93 -8.43 17.32
C ARG A 196 3.94 -9.52 16.98
N GLY A 197 3.76 -10.70 17.59
CA GLY A 197 4.50 -11.91 17.23
C GLY A 197 6.01 -11.82 17.51
N THR A 198 6.81 -12.59 16.76
CA THR A 198 8.26 -12.73 16.96
C THR A 198 9.09 -11.86 16.01
N VAL A 199 8.46 -10.98 15.23
CA VAL A 199 9.17 -10.15 14.24
C VAL A 199 9.64 -8.88 14.94
N THR A 200 10.92 -8.57 14.86
CA THR A 200 11.46 -7.32 15.39
C THR A 200 10.86 -6.13 14.63
N PRO A 201 10.27 -5.14 15.31
CA PRO A 201 9.78 -3.93 14.67
C PRO A 201 10.85 -3.25 13.81
N GLY A 202 10.45 -2.80 12.63
CA GLY A 202 11.35 -2.16 11.66
C GLY A 202 12.26 -3.12 10.88
N SER A 203 12.34 -4.41 11.24
CA SER A 203 13.10 -5.39 10.48
C SER A 203 12.55 -5.59 9.07
N GLU A 204 13.44 -5.98 8.15
CA GLU A 204 13.11 -6.33 6.79
C GLU A 204 13.27 -7.85 6.64
N PRO A 205 12.23 -8.65 6.90
CA PRO A 205 12.31 -10.09 6.76
C PRO A 205 12.64 -10.46 5.31
N GLU A 206 13.34 -11.57 5.11
CA GLU A 206 13.61 -12.07 3.77
C GLU A 206 12.29 -12.30 3.00
N PRO A 207 12.24 -11.98 1.70
CA PRO A 207 11.07 -12.26 0.88
C PRO A 207 10.76 -13.76 0.86
N ALA A 208 9.50 -14.11 1.08
CA ALA A 208 9.06 -15.48 0.88
C ALA A 208 8.94 -15.80 -0.62
N ALA A 209 9.08 -17.08 -0.98
CA ALA A 209 8.97 -17.52 -2.36
C ALA A 209 7.63 -17.08 -2.97
N GLY A 210 7.66 -16.38 -4.11
CA GLY A 210 6.47 -15.87 -4.80
C GLY A 210 5.87 -14.60 -4.21
N GLU A 211 6.57 -13.90 -3.31
CA GLU A 211 6.20 -12.52 -2.94
C GLU A 211 6.52 -11.54 -4.07
N ILE A 212 5.64 -10.55 -4.21
CA ILE A 212 5.77 -9.43 -5.14
C ILE A 212 5.95 -8.16 -4.30
N LEU A 213 6.84 -7.27 -4.74
CA LEU A 213 6.99 -5.95 -4.14
C LEU A 213 6.25 -4.93 -5.00
N LEU A 214 5.20 -4.35 -4.46
CA LEU A 214 4.50 -3.21 -5.03
C LEU A 214 5.14 -1.92 -4.53
N GLU A 215 5.71 -1.15 -5.43
CA GLU A 215 6.30 0.15 -5.13
C GLU A 215 5.21 1.22 -5.29
N LEU A 216 5.00 2.03 -4.25
CA LEU A 216 4.16 3.21 -4.30
C LEU A 216 5.04 4.45 -4.08
N ALA A 217 4.49 5.63 -4.26
CA ALA A 217 5.20 6.86 -3.92
C ALA A 217 5.67 6.83 -2.46
N GLY A 218 6.99 6.82 -2.24
CA GLY A 218 7.62 6.78 -0.92
C GLY A 218 7.37 5.52 -0.09
N SER A 219 6.75 4.49 -0.67
CA SER A 219 6.25 3.31 0.05
C SER A 219 6.58 2.00 -0.66
N SER A 220 6.55 0.91 0.09
CA SER A 220 6.66 -0.45 -0.42
C SER A 220 5.65 -1.36 0.26
N LEU A 221 4.91 -2.12 -0.54
CA LEU A 221 3.92 -3.08 -0.07
C LEU A 221 4.23 -4.47 -0.60
N ARG A 222 4.35 -5.45 0.30
CA ARG A 222 4.51 -6.85 -0.07
C ARG A 222 3.14 -7.47 -0.33
N CYS A 223 3.01 -8.18 -1.44
CA CYS A 223 1.77 -8.81 -1.89
C CYS A 223 2.04 -10.16 -2.55
N ARG A 224 0.97 -10.88 -2.90
CA ARG A 224 0.99 -12.18 -3.56
C ARG A 224 0.39 -12.17 -4.96
N GLY A 225 -0.46 -11.18 -5.24
CA GLY A 225 -1.09 -11.02 -6.53
C GLY A 225 -1.36 -9.55 -6.80
N VAL A 226 -1.22 -9.16 -8.06
CA VAL A 226 -1.56 -7.84 -8.56
C VAL A 226 -2.26 -8.04 -9.90
N SER A 227 -3.44 -7.45 -10.07
CA SER A 227 -4.15 -7.41 -11.35
C SER A 227 -4.71 -6.03 -11.62
N TRP A 228 -5.03 -5.75 -12.88
CA TRP A 228 -5.54 -4.46 -13.34
C TRP A 228 -7.03 -4.57 -13.70
N SER A 229 -7.87 -3.71 -13.10
CA SER A 229 -9.25 -3.50 -13.54
C SER A 229 -9.30 -2.28 -14.46
N ALA A 230 -9.48 -2.51 -15.76
CA ALA A 230 -9.67 -1.45 -16.73
C ALA A 230 -11.01 -0.70 -16.55
N ALA A 231 -12.03 -1.37 -15.99
CA ALA A 231 -13.34 -0.78 -15.75
C ALA A 231 -13.30 0.25 -14.61
N ASP A 232 -12.51 -0.03 -13.57
CA ASP A 232 -12.43 0.80 -12.35
C ASP A 232 -11.15 1.64 -12.29
N GLU A 233 -10.30 1.55 -13.32
CA GLU A 233 -8.96 2.17 -13.37
C GLU A 233 -8.16 1.95 -12.08
N SER A 234 -8.13 0.70 -11.62
CA SER A 234 -7.58 0.36 -10.32
C SER A 234 -6.78 -0.94 -10.32
N TRP A 235 -5.83 -1.01 -9.41
CA TRP A 235 -5.07 -2.20 -9.11
C TRP A 235 -5.78 -3.00 -8.03
N GLN A 236 -5.99 -4.28 -8.30
CA GLN A 236 -6.45 -5.25 -7.33
C GLN A 236 -5.22 -5.94 -6.74
N VAL A 237 -5.03 -5.82 -5.42
CA VAL A 237 -3.83 -6.28 -4.73
C VAL A 237 -4.21 -7.29 -3.66
N GLN A 238 -3.61 -8.48 -3.73
CA GLN A 238 -3.76 -9.52 -2.73
C GLN A 238 -2.59 -9.47 -1.73
N LEU A 239 -2.86 -9.22 -0.45
CA LEU A 239 -1.81 -9.03 0.54
C LEU A 239 -1.18 -10.38 0.97
N THR A 240 0.02 -10.32 1.56
CA THR A 240 0.68 -11.55 2.03
C THR A 240 -0.02 -12.15 3.26
N LYS A 241 0.00 -13.47 3.39
CA LYS A 241 -0.53 -14.27 4.52
C LYS A 241 -2.05 -14.26 4.71
N ASP A 242 -2.80 -13.68 3.78
CA ASP A 242 -4.26 -13.78 3.73
C ASP A 242 -4.71 -13.88 2.26
N PRO A 243 -5.04 -15.09 1.76
CA PRO A 243 -5.43 -15.28 0.36
C PRO A 243 -6.78 -14.61 0.02
N ASP A 244 -7.63 -14.37 1.02
CA ASP A 244 -8.92 -13.72 0.82
C ASP A 244 -8.81 -12.19 0.95
N SER A 245 -7.65 -11.68 1.38
CA SER A 245 -7.39 -10.25 1.39
C SER A 245 -7.32 -9.72 -0.04
N GLN A 246 -8.23 -8.83 -0.38
CA GLN A 246 -8.14 -7.98 -1.56
C GLN A 246 -8.23 -6.53 -1.12
N THR A 247 -7.32 -5.72 -1.63
CA THR A 247 -7.40 -4.27 -1.52
C THR A 247 -7.36 -3.64 -2.90
N VAL A 248 -8.17 -2.60 -3.07
CA VAL A 248 -8.21 -1.82 -4.30
C VAL A 248 -7.30 -0.62 -4.13
N MET A 249 -6.46 -0.35 -5.12
CA MET A 249 -5.60 0.82 -5.17
C MET A 249 -5.88 1.64 -6.44
N PRO A 250 -6.04 2.97 -6.33
CA PRO A 250 -6.20 3.82 -7.52
C PRO A 250 -4.99 3.72 -8.45
N ALA A 251 -5.18 3.89 -9.77
CA ALA A 251 -4.09 3.83 -10.75
C ALA A 251 -2.86 4.67 -10.36
N GLY A 252 -3.13 5.89 -9.87
CA GLY A 252 -2.12 6.91 -9.58
C GLY A 252 -1.29 6.70 -8.30
N VAL A 253 -1.40 5.57 -7.60
CA VAL A 253 -0.52 5.30 -6.44
C VAL A 253 0.63 4.34 -6.74
N VAL A 254 0.48 3.48 -7.74
CA VAL A 254 1.49 2.45 -8.04
C VAL A 254 2.58 3.05 -8.91
N ALA A 255 3.81 3.01 -8.41
CA ALA A 255 5.01 3.39 -9.15
C ALA A 255 5.60 2.23 -9.93
N GLY A 256 5.50 1.01 -9.39
CA GLY A 256 6.04 -0.17 -10.01
C GLY A 256 5.66 -1.46 -9.31
N ILE A 257 5.88 -2.57 -10.00
CA ILE A 257 5.63 -3.92 -9.51
C ILE A 257 6.88 -4.75 -9.80
N ASP A 258 7.53 -5.26 -8.76
CA ASP A 258 8.69 -6.14 -8.86
C ASP A 258 8.28 -7.59 -8.59
N TYR A 259 8.19 -8.36 -9.67
CA TYR A 259 7.89 -9.78 -9.65
C TYR A 259 9.11 -10.66 -9.35
N ALA A 260 10.32 -10.09 -9.35
CA ALA A 260 11.54 -10.78 -9.00
C ALA A 260 11.82 -10.79 -7.49
N PHE A 261 11.12 -9.96 -6.71
CA PHE A 261 11.33 -9.77 -5.27
C PHE A 261 11.40 -11.08 -4.47
N GLY A 262 10.40 -11.95 -4.61
CA GLY A 262 10.35 -13.27 -3.97
C GLY A 262 10.83 -14.42 -4.84
N ARG A 263 11.49 -14.16 -5.99
CA ARG A 263 12.01 -15.24 -6.85
C ARG A 263 13.37 -15.68 -6.34
N ARG A 264 13.47 -16.94 -5.92
CA ARG A 264 14.76 -17.59 -5.68
C ARG A 264 15.27 -18.12 -7.01
N ILE A 265 16.46 -17.70 -7.39
CA ILE A 265 17.22 -18.35 -8.47
C ILE A 265 18.02 -19.43 -7.77
N ASP A 266 17.64 -20.70 -7.97
CA ASP A 266 18.52 -21.81 -7.62
C ASP A 266 19.74 -21.72 -8.56
N LEU A 267 20.90 -21.41 -8.00
CA LEU A 267 22.21 -21.39 -8.69
C LEU A 267 22.81 -22.79 -8.74
#